data_AF-A0A0D0QD19-F1
#
_entry.id   AF-A0A0D0QD19-F1
#
_cell.length_a   1.000
_cell.length_b   1.000
_cell.length_c   1.000
_cell.angle_alpha   90.00
_cell.angle_beta   90.00
_cell.angle_gamma   90.00
#
_symmetry.space_group_name_H-M   'P 1'
#
loop_
_entity.id
_entity.type
_entity.pdbx_description
1 polymer ?
#
loop_
_entity_poly.entity_id
_entity_poly.type
_entity_poly.pdbx_seq_one_letter_code
_entity_poly.pdbx_strand_id
1 'polypeptide(L)' 'MADGDYWTTRHEDGWQVKREGASRASSVHGTQAEAWEECKRLARGAKCEAYLQGEDGQIRERNTYGHDPRDIPG' A
#
# COMPACT_ATOMS: atom_id res chain seq x y z
N MET A 1 2.21 17.35 5.84
CA MET A 1 2.51 15.94 6.14
C MET A 1 1.34 15.17 5.57
N ALA A 2 1.46 14.72 4.33
CA ALA A 2 0.41 13.94 3.68
C ALA A 2 1.10 12.67 3.21
N ASP A 3 1.35 11.80 4.18
CA ASP A 3 1.81 10.44 3.92
C ASP A 3 0.84 9.81 2.93
N GLY A 4 1.37 9.55 1.74
CA GLY A 4 0.61 9.21 0.55
C GLY A 4 0.43 7.72 0.36
N ASP A 5 0.96 6.92 1.30
CA ASP A 5 1.23 5.53 1.09
C ASP A 5 -0.04 4.69 1.13
N TYR A 6 -0.02 3.58 0.42
CA TYR A 6 -1.13 2.64 0.40
C TYR A 6 -0.79 1.43 1.26
N TRP A 7 -1.77 1.05 2.07
CA TRP A 7 -1.69 -0.03 3.04
C TRP A 7 -2.75 -1.08 2.71
N THR A 8 -2.32 -2.28 2.41
CA THR A 8 -3.17 -3.46 2.30
C THR A 8 -3.28 -4.10 3.68
N THR A 9 -4.47 -3.99 4.29
CA THR A 9 -4.76 -4.48 5.64
C THR A 9 -5.92 -5.46 5.62
N ARG A 10 -6.01 -6.31 6.65
CA ARG A 10 -7.11 -7.26 6.78
C ARG A 10 -8.42 -6.53 7.05
N HIS A 11 -9.48 -6.94 6.35
CA HIS A 11 -10.84 -6.45 6.51
C HIS A 11 -11.76 -7.61 6.92
N GLU A 12 -12.96 -7.27 7.42
CA GLU A 12 -14.00 -8.20 7.84
C GLU A 12 -14.33 -9.20 6.72
N ASP A 13 -14.48 -8.69 5.49
CA ASP A 13 -14.79 -9.45 4.28
C ASP A 13 -13.56 -9.93 3.47
N GLY A 14 -12.34 -9.72 3.97
CA GLY A 14 -11.12 -10.11 3.24
C GLY A 14 -9.98 -9.12 3.42
N TRP A 15 -9.69 -8.35 2.38
CA TRP A 15 -8.51 -7.48 2.30
C TRP A 15 -8.86 -6.11 1.75
N GLN A 16 -8.52 -5.06 2.49
CA GLN A 16 -8.76 -3.70 2.07
C GLN A 16 -7.46 -2.98 1.73
N VAL A 17 -7.54 -2.09 0.75
CA VAL A 17 -6.48 -1.14 0.40
C VAL A 17 -6.89 0.22 0.94
N LYS A 18 -6.09 0.79 1.82
CA LYS A 18 -6.35 2.07 2.47
C LYS A 18 -5.16 2.99 2.24
N ARG A 19 -5.43 4.26 1.91
CA ARG A 19 -4.37 5.27 1.87
C ARG A 19 -4.08 5.77 3.28
N GLU A 20 -2.83 6.00 3.60
CA GLU A 20 -2.40 6.59 4.85
C GLU A 20 -3.07 7.96 5.05
N GLY A 21 -3.54 8.21 6.27
CA GLY A 21 -4.35 9.39 6.59
C GLY A 21 -5.79 9.39 6.04
N ALA A 22 -6.20 8.44 5.19
CA ALA A 22 -7.59 8.34 4.76
C ALA A 22 -8.48 7.75 5.86
N SER A 23 -9.70 8.25 6.01
CA SER A 23 -10.67 7.69 6.96
C SER A 23 -11.33 6.40 6.45
N ARG A 24 -11.30 6.15 5.13
CA ARG A 24 -11.97 5.02 4.46
C ARG A 24 -10.98 4.19 3.64
N ALA A 25 -11.30 2.92 3.44
CA ALA A 25 -10.64 2.10 2.44
C ALA A 25 -10.91 2.67 1.03
N SER A 26 -9.90 2.62 0.18
CA SER A 26 -10.04 2.92 -1.25
C SER A 26 -10.76 1.78 -1.98
N SER A 27 -10.40 0.54 -1.65
CA SER A 27 -10.97 -0.68 -2.25
C SER A 27 -10.95 -1.85 -1.25
N VAL A 28 -11.86 -2.80 -1.42
CA VAL A 28 -11.89 -4.06 -0.67
C VAL A 28 -11.95 -5.23 -1.66
N HIS A 29 -11.20 -6.28 -1.38
CA HIS A 29 -11.06 -7.47 -2.22
C HIS A 29 -11.18 -8.73 -1.37
N GLY A 30 -11.59 -9.83 -2.00
CA GLY A 30 -11.73 -11.11 -1.31
C GLY A 30 -10.38 -11.74 -0.94
N THR A 31 -9.33 -11.48 -1.72
CA THR A 31 -8.00 -12.07 -1.50
C THR A 31 -6.91 -11.04 -1.28
N GLN A 32 -5.87 -11.46 -0.56
CA GLN A 32 -4.69 -10.64 -0.30
C GLN A 32 -3.97 -10.26 -1.60
N ALA A 33 -3.89 -11.19 -2.54
CA ALA A 33 -3.24 -10.99 -3.83
C ALA A 33 -3.94 -9.90 -4.65
N GLU A 34 -5.27 -9.94 -4.75
CA GLU A 34 -6.04 -8.91 -5.46
C GLU A 34 -5.89 -7.52 -4.84
N ALA A 35 -6.00 -7.44 -3.51
CA ALA A 35 -5.78 -6.19 -2.80
C ALA A 35 -4.33 -5.68 -2.95
N TRP A 36 -3.36 -6.58 -3.03
CA TRP A 36 -1.98 -6.21 -3.22
C TRP A 36 -1.70 -5.67 -4.62
N GLU A 37 -2.23 -6.31 -5.66
CA GLU A 37 -2.13 -5.81 -7.03
C GLU A 37 -2.73 -4.40 -7.16
N GLU A 38 -3.90 -4.17 -6.57
CA GLU A 38 -4.55 -2.85 -6.59
C GLU A 38 -3.77 -1.81 -5.78
N CYS A 39 -3.25 -2.18 -4.61
CA CYS A 39 -2.39 -1.33 -3.78
C CYS A 39 -1.14 -0.88 -4.55
N LYS A 40 -0.46 -1.81 -5.22
CA LYS A 40 0.69 -1.50 -6.09
C LYS A 40 0.30 -0.59 -7.24
N ARG A 41 -0.85 -0.82 -7.88
CA ARG A 41 -1.35 0.01 -9.00
C ARG A 41 -1.60 1.44 -8.55
N LEU A 42 -2.27 1.62 -7.42
CA LEU A 42 -2.57 2.93 -6.84
C LEU A 42 -1.28 3.64 -6.40
N ALA A 43 -0.40 2.93 -5.70
CA ALA A 43 0.86 3.48 -5.23
C ALA A 43 1.80 3.88 -6.37
N ARG A 44 1.83 3.09 -7.45
CA ARG A 44 2.58 3.42 -8.67
C ARG A 44 2.04 4.68 -9.36
N GLY A 45 0.72 4.83 -9.44
CA GLY A 45 0.09 6.03 -10.01
C GLY A 45 0.33 7.28 -9.14
N ALA A 46 0.30 7.13 -7.82
CA ALA A 46 0.54 8.19 -6.86
C ALA A 46 2.03 8.45 -6.58
N LYS A 47 2.94 7.61 -7.11
CA LYS A 47 4.39 7.62 -6.82
C LYS A 47 4.67 7.63 -5.30
N CYS A 48 4.08 6.69 -4.59
CA CYS A 48 4.23 6.53 -3.14
C CYS A 48 4.58 5.09 -2.79
N GLU A 49 4.54 4.74 -1.51
CA GLU A 49 4.83 3.40 -1.04
C GLU A 49 3.56 2.55 -0.97
N ALA A 50 3.73 1.24 -1.13
CA ALA A 50 2.73 0.21 -0.97
C ALA A 50 3.21 -0.73 0.14
N TYR A 51 2.35 -0.99 1.12
CA TYR A 51 2.62 -1.85 2.26
C TYR A 51 1.61 -2.98 2.29
N LEU A 52 2.09 -4.22 2.38
CA LEU A 52 1.29 -5.41 2.54
C LEU A 52 1.37 -5.89 3.98
N GLN A 53 0.27 -5.76 4.72
CA GLN A 53 0.16 -6.32 6.06
C GLN A 53 -0.23 -7.80 5.98
N GLY A 54 0.33 -8.63 6.85
CA GLY A 54 -0.11 -10.00 7.08
C GLY A 54 -1.30 -10.06 8.04
N GLU A 55 -1.85 -11.25 8.20
CA GLU A 55 -2.94 -11.50 9.17
C GLU A 55 -2.50 -11.26 10.62
N ASP A 56 -1.20 -11.38 10.89
CA ASP A 56 -0.55 -11.14 12.18
C ASP A 56 -0.34 -9.64 12.50
N GLY A 57 -0.70 -8.75 11.57
CA GLY A 57 -0.46 -7.31 11.74
C GLY A 57 0.93 -6.84 11.32
N GLN A 58 1.85 -7.75 11.03
CA GLN A 58 3.21 -7.43 10.56
C GLN A 58 3.23 -7.10 9.06
N ILE A 59 4.17 -6.26 8.63
CA ILE A 59 4.40 -5.98 7.21
C ILE A 59 5.04 -7.22 6.58
N ARG A 60 4.33 -7.86 5.66
CA ARG A 60 4.80 -9.00 4.88
C ARG A 60 5.64 -8.56 3.68
N GLU A 61 5.23 -7.50 3.00
CA GLU A 61 5.92 -6.97 1.82
C GLU A 61 5.78 -5.45 1.75
N ARG A 62 6.80 -4.76 1.23
CA ARG A 62 6.76 -3.31 0.96
C ARG A 62 7.31 -3.04 -0.44
N ASN A 63 6.68 -2.15 -1.18
CA ASN A 63 7.12 -1.69 -2.50
C ASN A 63 7.08 -0.17 -2.56
N THR A 64 8.19 0.46 -2.90
CA THR A 64 8.31 1.92 -2.97
C THR A 64 8.35 2.33 -4.44
N TYR A 65 7.36 3.11 -4.90
CA TYR A 65 7.30 3.61 -6.28
C TYR A 65 7.73 5.08 -6.40
N GLY A 66 7.97 5.73 -5.26
CA GLY A 66 8.17 7.18 -5.13
C GLY A 66 9.55 7.65 -4.70
N HIS A 67 10.54 6.76 -4.61
CA HIS A 67 11.90 7.17 -4.24
C HIS A 67 12.75 7.28 -5.50
N ASP A 68 12.98 8.50 -5.97
CA ASP A 68 14.01 8.85 -6.96
C ASP A 68 15.25 9.28 -6.16
N PRO A 69 16.19 8.39 -5.78
CA PRO A 69 17.49 8.79 -5.30
C PRO A 69 18.34 9.19 -6.51
N ARG A 70 18.06 10.36 -7.08
CA ARG A 70 18.98 11.03 -8.01
C ARG A 70 20.08 11.82 -7.29
N ASP A 71 20.47 11.38 -6.11
CA ASP A 71 21.61 11.91 -5.35
C ASP A 71 22.40 10.75 -4.73
N ILE A 72 23.02 9.94 -5.59
CA ILE A 72 24.29 9.27 -5.23
C ILE A 72 25.40 10.14 -5.83
N PRO A 73 25.99 11.10 -5.07
CA PRO A 73 27.29 11.63 -5.45
C PRO A 73 28.30 10.47 -5.41
N GLY A 74 28.91 10.20 -6.56
CA GLY A 74 30.00 9.23 -6.71
C GLY A 74 31.32 9.71 -6.13
#